data_AF-A0A0Q8JIL8-F1
#
_entry.id   AF-A0A0Q8JIL8-F1
#
_cell.length_a   1.000
_cell.length_b   1.000
_cell.length_c   1.000
_cell.angle_alpha   90.00
_cell.angle_beta   90.00
_cell.angle_gamma   90.00
#
_symmetry.space_group_name_H-M   'P 1'
#
loop_
_entity.id
_entity.type
_entity.pdbx_description
1 polymer ?
#
loop_
_entity_poly.entity_id
_entity_poly.type
_entity_poly.pdbx_seq_one_letter_code
_entity_poly.pdbx_strand_id
1 'polypeptide(L)'
;MKTRNRIVGAGIALLSAGWLFPMWLGVSTCLSFWTKEVWPTLLKEPYPGNSFPFLGFAGDCFAWGFAWLGVVVVFWSYVGFSAFLRLGEARA
;
A
#
# COMPACT_ATOMS: atom_id res chain seq x y z
N MET A 1 27.01 -14.37 10.14
CA MET A 1 25.79 -14.95 9.50
C MET A 1 24.48 -14.45 10.13
N LYS A 2 24.33 -14.40 11.47
CA LYS A 2 23.07 -14.00 12.16
C LYS A 2 22.56 -12.59 11.80
N THR A 3 23.45 -11.60 11.68
CA THR A 3 23.09 -10.20 11.36
C THR A 3 22.62 -10.04 9.91
N ARG A 4 23.25 -10.74 8.95
CA ARG A 4 22.88 -10.71 7.53
C ARG A 4 21.45 -11.21 7.32
N ASN A 5 21.08 -12.31 7.97
CA ASN A 5 19.73 -12.87 7.84
C ASN A 5 18.65 -11.97 8.46
N ARG A 6 18.97 -11.21 9.51
CA ARG A 6 18.06 -10.22 10.10
C ARG A 6 17.83 -9.03 9.18
N ILE A 7 18.87 -8.51 8.53
CA ILE A 7 18.76 -7.40 7.58
C ILE A 7 17.92 -7.83 6.37
N VAL A 8 18.17 -9.02 5.84
CA VAL A 8 17.37 -9.57 4.74
C VAL A 8 15.91 -9.77 5.17
N GLY A 9 15.65 -10.31 6.36
CA GLY A 9 14.30 -10.47 6.88
C GLY A 9 13.56 -9.14 7.06
N ALA A 10 14.23 -8.12 7.60
CA ALA A 10 13.67 -6.78 7.71
C ALA A 10 13.37 -6.15 6.35
N GLY A 11 14.25 -6.34 5.37
CA GLY A 11 14.04 -5.89 3.99
C GLY A 11 12.81 -6.55 3.35
N ILE A 12 12.64 -7.87 3.52
CA ILE A 12 11.47 -8.60 3.02
C ILE A 12 10.18 -8.13 3.70
N ALA A 13 10.21 -7.89 5.02
CA ALA A 13 9.06 -7.39 5.76
C ALA A 13 8.65 -5.99 5.28
N LEU A 14 9.61 -5.08 5.12
CA LEU A 14 9.37 -3.74 4.59
C LEU A 14 8.84 -3.79 3.15
N LEU A 15 9.41 -4.63 2.30
CA LEU A 15 8.94 -4.80 0.93
C LEU A 15 7.51 -5.37 0.89
N SER A 16 7.18 -6.30 1.78
CA SER A 16 5.85 -6.95 1.81
C SER A 16 4.77 -6.09 2.44
N ALA A 17 5.12 -5.19 3.37
CA ALA A 17 4.17 -4.30 4.05
C ALA A 17 4.16 -2.87 3.48
N GLY A 18 5.11 -2.51 2.63
CA GLY A 18 5.30 -1.14 2.14
C GLY A 18 4.11 -0.58 1.37
N TRP A 19 3.30 -1.44 0.75
CA TRP A 19 2.05 -1.04 0.09
C TRP A 19 0.97 -0.50 1.05
N LEU A 20 1.04 -0.82 2.35
CA LEU A 20 0.09 -0.33 3.35
C LEU A 20 0.21 1.18 3.59
N PHE A 21 1.42 1.72 3.47
CA PHE A 21 1.66 3.14 3.69
C PHE A 21 0.90 4.05 2.71
N PRO A 22 1.04 3.88 1.38
CA PRO A 22 0.26 4.67 0.43
C PRO A 22 -1.25 4.38 0.53
N MET A 23 -1.68 3.15 0.84
CA MET A 23 -3.10 2.87 1.08
C MET A 23 -3.66 3.65 2.28
N TRP A 24 -2.91 3.69 3.38
CA TRP A 24 -3.28 4.46 4.57
C TRP A 24 -3.34 5.96 4.29
N LEU A 25 -2.39 6.51 3.52
CA LEU A 25 -2.43 7.90 3.07
C LEU A 25 -3.65 8.19 2.19
N GLY A 26 -4.01 7.29 1.27
CA GLY A 26 -5.19 7.44 0.44
C GLY A 26 -6.49 7.49 1.25
N VAL A 27 -6.66 6.54 2.19
CA VAL A 27 -7.84 6.50 3.08
C VAL A 27 -7.91 7.74 3.97
N SER A 28 -6.82 8.12 4.62
CA SER A 28 -6.79 9.31 5.49
C SER A 28 -7.09 10.60 4.73
N THR A 29 -6.65 10.70 3.48
CA THR A 29 -6.97 11.83 2.60
C THR A 29 -8.45 11.85 2.22
N CYS A 30 -9.04 10.70 1.88
CA CYS A 30 -10.49 10.58 1.64
C CYS A 30 -11.31 10.97 2.86
N LEU A 31 -10.91 10.54 4.07
CA LEU A 31 -11.58 10.97 5.30
C LEU A 31 -11.43 12.48 5.54
N SER A 32 -10.25 13.03 5.24
CA SER A 32 -10.00 14.47 5.34
C SER A 32 -10.88 15.28 4.39
N PHE A 33 -11.14 14.78 3.18
CA PHE A 33 -12.11 15.38 2.25
C PHE A 33 -13.52 15.45 2.86
N TRP A 34 -13.97 14.36 3.48
CA TRP A 34 -15.27 14.35 4.15
C TRP A 34 -15.36 15.38 5.28
N THR A 35 -14.34 15.46 6.13
CA THR A 35 -14.33 16.41 7.26
C THR A 35 -14.15 17.85 6.81
N LYS A 36 -13.33 18.10 5.79
CA LYS A 36 -12.92 19.45 5.39
C LYS A 36 -13.76 20.03 4.28
N GLU A 37 -14.32 19.27 3.35
CA GLU A 37 -15.09 19.82 2.22
C GLU A 37 -16.58 19.47 2.35
N VAL A 38 -16.90 18.20 2.61
CA VAL A 38 -18.28 17.74 2.58
C VAL A 38 -19.07 18.20 3.81
N TRP A 39 -18.52 18.02 5.01
CA TRP A 39 -19.21 18.35 6.26
C TRP A 39 -19.59 19.83 6.39
N PRO A 40 -18.69 20.80 6.12
CA PRO A 40 -19.04 22.22 6.16
C PRO A 40 -20.08 22.61 5.11
N THR A 41 -20.01 21.99 3.91
CA THR A 41 -20.99 22.20 2.84
C THR A 41 -22.38 21.73 3.25
N LEU A 42 -22.48 20.55 3.88
CA LEU A 42 -23.74 20.01 4.39
C LEU A 42 -24.34 20.85 5.52
N LEU A 43 -23.48 21.41 6.40
CA LEU A 43 -23.89 22.26 7.52
C LEU A 43 -24.13 23.73 7.13
N LYS A 44 -23.90 24.10 5.87
CA LYS A 44 -23.97 25.50 5.37
C LYS A 44 -23.08 26.47 6.16
N GLU A 45 -21.96 25.97 6.67
CA GLU A 45 -20.97 26.82 7.35
C GLU A 45 -20.15 27.63 6.32
N PRO A 46 -19.62 28.80 6.71
CA PRO A 46 -18.73 29.56 5.84
C PRO A 46 -17.50 28.71 5.51
N TYR A 47 -17.42 28.24 4.27
CA TYR A 47 -16.36 27.36 3.82
C TYR A 47 -15.20 28.16 3.20
N PRO A 48 -14.01 28.23 3.82
CA PRO A 48 -12.84 28.80 3.19
C PRO A 48 -12.38 27.79 2.13
N GLY A 49 -12.79 27.99 0.88
CA GLY A 49 -12.53 27.07 -0.23
C GLY A 49 -11.12 26.48 -0.19
N ASN A 50 -11.02 25.18 0.04
CA ASN A 50 -9.74 24.48 0.10
C ASN A 50 -9.24 24.16 -1.31
N SER A 51 -7.96 24.41 -1.60
CA SER A 51 -7.37 24.20 -2.92
C SER A 51 -6.67 22.84 -3.07
N PHE A 52 -6.68 22.00 -2.02
CA PHE A 52 -5.98 20.71 -2.04
C PHE A 52 -6.81 19.64 -2.77
N PRO A 53 -6.28 18.96 -3.79
CA PRO A 53 -7.02 18.00 -4.60
C PRO A 53 -7.13 16.64 -3.90
N PHE A 54 -7.95 16.54 -2.84
CA PHE A 54 -8.01 15.35 -1.97
C PHE A 54 -8.25 14.05 -2.73
N LEU A 55 -9.25 14.02 -3.61
CA LEU A 55 -9.62 12.80 -4.34
C LEU A 55 -8.55 12.39 -5.37
N GLY A 56 -7.92 13.36 -6.03
CA GLY A 56 -6.82 13.11 -6.95
C GLY A 56 -5.61 12.53 -6.22
N PHE A 57 -5.20 13.17 -5.12
CA PHE A 57 -4.11 12.68 -4.28
C PHE A 57 -4.40 11.29 -3.69
N ALA A 58 -5.63 11.05 -3.23
CA ALA A 58 -6.02 9.74 -2.73
C ALA A 58 -5.99 8.68 -3.83
N GLY A 59 -6.43 9.01 -5.04
CA GLY A 59 -6.34 8.16 -6.23
C GLY A 59 -4.90 7.76 -6.54
N ASP A 60 -3.98 8.73 -6.57
CA ASP A 60 -2.55 8.48 -6.79
C ASP A 60 -1.95 7.58 -5.69
N CYS A 61 -2.31 7.83 -4.43
CA CYS A 61 -1.90 6.98 -3.31
C CYS A 61 -2.40 5.53 -3.48
N PHE A 62 -3.66 5.33 -3.87
CA PHE A 62 -4.17 3.99 -4.14
C PHE A 62 -3.49 3.33 -5.34
N ALA A 63 -3.23 4.07 -6.41
CA ALA A 63 -2.52 3.56 -7.57
C ALA A 63 -1.12 3.05 -7.19
N TRP A 64 -0.36 3.83 -6.43
CA TRP A 64 0.94 3.42 -5.90
C TRP A 64 0.85 2.22 -4.96
N GLY A 65 -0.16 2.20 -4.07
CA GLY A 65 -0.40 1.09 -3.16
C GLY A 65 -0.71 -0.22 -3.90
N PHE A 66 -1.60 -0.19 -4.88
CA PHE A 66 -1.94 -1.37 -5.68
C PHE A 66 -0.79 -1.82 -6.58
N ALA A 67 -0.05 -0.89 -7.18
CA ALA A 67 1.13 -1.22 -7.97
C ALA A 67 2.18 -1.94 -7.12
N TRP A 68 2.47 -1.42 -5.91
CA TRP A 68 3.37 -2.06 -4.96
C TRP A 68 2.84 -3.44 -4.54
N LEU A 69 1.57 -3.55 -4.17
CA LEU A 69 0.94 -4.82 -3.82
C LEU A 69 1.07 -5.84 -4.95
N GLY A 70 0.88 -5.43 -6.20
CA GLY A 70 1.08 -6.26 -7.38
C GLY A 70 2.50 -6.82 -7.46
N VAL A 71 3.52 -5.98 -7.24
CA VAL A 71 4.93 -6.41 -7.18
C VAL A 71 5.14 -7.45 -6.09
N VAL A 72 4.58 -7.23 -4.90
CA VAL A 72 4.67 -8.16 -3.76
C VAL A 72 4.02 -9.50 -4.09
N VAL A 73 2.82 -9.49 -4.68
CA VAL A 73 2.11 -10.70 -5.08
C VAL A 73 2.92 -11.48 -6.12
N VAL A 74 3.39 -10.83 -7.18
CA VAL A 74 4.20 -11.49 -8.22
C VAL A 74 5.47 -12.11 -7.63
N PHE A 75 6.16 -11.37 -6.75
CA PHE A 75 7.36 -11.86 -6.07
C PHE A 75 7.07 -13.15 -5.27
N TRP A 76 6.03 -13.14 -4.43
CA TRP A 76 5.68 -14.31 -3.61
C TRP A 76 5.10 -15.46 -4.42
N SER A 77 4.35 -15.20 -5.49
CA SER A 77 3.90 -16.23 -6.44
C SER A 77 5.08 -16.94 -7.09
N TYR A 78 6.10 -16.19 -7.53
CA TYR A 78 7.31 -16.76 -8.12
C TYR A 78 8.12 -17.59 -7.11
N VAL A 79 8.33 -17.05 -5.90
CA VAL A 79 9.02 -17.78 -4.82
C VAL A 79 8.27 -19.07 -4.48
N GLY A 80 6.95 -19.01 -4.31
CA GLY A 80 6.12 -20.18 -4.03
C GLY A 80 6.18 -21.24 -5.14
N PHE A 81 6.07 -20.81 -6.40
CA PHE A 81 6.19 -21.70 -7.55
C PHE A 81 7.56 -22.39 -7.63
N SER A 82 8.64 -21.62 -7.44
CA SER A 82 10.00 -22.17 -7.45
C SER A 82 10.24 -23.18 -6.31
N ALA A 83 9.66 -22.94 -5.13
CA ALA A 83 9.73 -23.87 -4.01
C ALA A 83 8.95 -25.16 -4.30
N PHE A 84 7.78 -25.05 -4.94
CA PHE A 84 6.98 -26.20 -5.35
C PHE A 84 7.72 -27.10 -6.34
N LEU A 85 8.37 -26.53 -7.36
CA LEU A 85 9.18 -27.30 -8.32
C LEU A 85 10.32 -28.07 -7.65
N ARG A 86 11.07 -27.42 -6.75
CA ARG A 86 12.18 -28.06 -6.02
C ARG A 86 11.72 -29.23 -5.15
N LEU A 87 10.53 -29.13 -4.54
CA LEU A 87 9.94 -30.21 -3.76
C LEU A 87 9.51 -31.39 -4.64
N GLY A 88 9.10 -31.12 -5.88
CA GLY A 88 8.79 -32.15 -6.87
C GLY A 88 10.03 -32.94 -7.30
N GLU A 89 11.13 -32.23 -7.62
CA GLU A 89 12.41 -32.85 -7.99
C GLU A 89 13.02 -33.69 -6.84
N ALA A 90 12.89 -33.24 -5.59
CA ALA A 90 13.39 -33.99 -4.44
C ALA A 90 12.58 -35.25 -4.09
N ARG A 91 11.39 -35.42 -4.69
CA ARG A 91 10.51 -36.60 -4.51
C ARG A 91 10.60 -37.62 -5.66
N ALA A 92 11.18 -37.23 -6.79
CA ALA A 92 11.41 -38.09 -7.95
C ALA A 92 12.75 -38.84 -7.82
#